data_AF-A0A958UXT5-F1
#
_entry.id   AF-A0A958UXT5-F1
#
_cell.length_a   1.000
_cell.length_b   1.000
_cell.length_c   1.000
_cell.angle_alpha   90.00
_cell.angle_beta   90.00
_cell.angle_gamma   90.00
#
_symmetry.space_group_name_H-M   'P 1'
#
loop_
_entity.id
_entity.type
_entity.pdbx_description
1 polymer ?
#
loop_
_entity_poly.entity_id
_entity_poly.type
_entity_poly.pdbx_seq_one_letter_code
_entity_poly.pdbx_strand_id
1 'polypeptide(L)'
;ITQLIRDVVIDNFGTEKADRVFVKSSTGFYKTADNKPNGATFEGMQLILDNCRPLQAKAAGGVRSYDDAVKMIEMGVSRIGTSSAAVIADGGKTKDNY
;
A
#
# COMPACT_ATOMS: atom_id res chain seq x y z
N ILE A 1 -0.35 7.32 -13.16
CA ILE A 1 -1.10 6.04 -13.25
C ILE A 1 -2.24 5.95 -12.23
N THR A 2 -2.02 6.28 -10.95
CA THR A 2 -3.07 6.19 -9.90
C THR A 2 -4.33 6.99 -10.22
N GLN A 3 -4.19 8.24 -10.69
CA GLN A 3 -5.33 9.07 -11.12
C GLN A 3 -6.12 8.40 -12.26
N LEU A 4 -5.42 7.88 -13.27
CA LEU A 4 -6.07 7.15 -14.37
C LEU A 4 -6.85 5.93 -13.87
N ILE A 5 -6.31 5.16 -12.91
CA ILE A 5 -7.03 4.03 -12.31
C ILE A 5 -8.30 4.52 -11.61
N ARG A 6 -8.20 5.60 -10.83
CA ARG A 6 -9.36 6.22 -10.17
C ARG A 6 -10.42 6.65 -11.17
N ASP A 7 -10.01 7.41 -12.19
CA ASP A 7 -10.93 7.98 -13.18
C ASP A 7 -11.64 6.87 -13.94
N VAL A 8 -10.91 5.84 -14.40
CA VAL A 8 -11.50 4.65 -15.04
C VAL A 8 -12.51 3.97 -14.13
N VAL A 9 -12.23 3.83 -12.83
CA VAL A 9 -13.19 3.22 -11.89
C VAL A 9 -14.45 4.06 -11.75
N ILE A 10 -14.31 5.37 -11.56
CA ILE A 10 -15.44 6.28 -11.41
C ILE A 10 -16.29 6.30 -12.69
N ASP A 11 -15.66 6.42 -13.85
CA ASP A 11 -16.35 6.57 -15.13
C ASP A 11 -17.12 5.30 -15.54
N ASN A 12 -16.62 4.11 -15.17
CA ASN A 12 -17.21 2.84 -15.59
C ASN A 12 -18.11 2.20 -14.52
N PHE A 13 -17.88 2.49 -13.24
CA PHE A 13 -18.56 1.80 -12.14
C PHE A 13 -19.20 2.74 -11.12
N GLY A 14 -19.09 4.05 -11.31
CA GLY A 14 -19.67 5.03 -10.40
C GLY A 14 -18.86 5.22 -9.12
N THR A 15 -19.08 6.36 -8.46
CA THR A 15 -18.38 6.70 -7.21
C THR A 15 -18.84 5.82 -6.04
N GLU A 16 -20.04 5.27 -6.08
CA GLU A 16 -20.63 4.40 -5.05
C GLU A 16 -19.96 3.02 -4.96
N LYS A 17 -19.10 2.67 -5.92
CA LYS A 17 -18.26 1.45 -5.88
C LYS A 17 -16.81 1.73 -5.50
N ALA A 18 -16.42 3.01 -5.41
CA ALA A 18 -15.03 3.40 -5.24
C ALA A 18 -14.42 2.89 -3.92
N ASP A 19 -15.21 2.84 -2.85
CA ASP A 19 -14.81 2.36 -1.52
C ASP A 19 -14.43 0.87 -1.51
N ARG A 20 -14.89 0.09 -2.50
CA ARG A 20 -14.59 -1.35 -2.64
C ARG A 20 -13.35 -1.64 -3.47
N VAL A 21 -12.76 -0.63 -4.10
CA VAL A 21 -11.60 -0.77 -4.98
C VAL A 21 -10.35 -0.28 -4.27
N PHE A 22 -9.28 -1.07 -4.35
CA PHE A 22 -7.99 -0.75 -3.75
C PHE A 22 -6.93 -0.51 -4.81
N VAL A 23 -6.27 0.65 -4.75
CA VAL A 23 -4.97 0.85 -5.38
C VAL A 23 -3.92 0.23 -4.48
N LYS A 24 -3.22 -0.78 -4.99
CA LYS A 24 -2.21 -1.54 -4.25
C LYS A 24 -0.81 -1.12 -4.69
N SER A 25 0.13 -1.00 -3.76
CA SER A 25 1.56 -0.92 -4.09
C SER A 25 2.08 -2.22 -4.73
N SER A 26 3.31 -2.18 -5.27
CA SER A 26 4.02 -3.40 -5.71
C SER A 26 4.22 -4.36 -4.54
N THR A 27 4.40 -5.65 -4.79
CA THR A 27 4.67 -6.66 -3.73
C THR A 27 6.11 -6.66 -3.23
N GLY A 28 7.00 -5.88 -3.84
CA GLY A 28 8.40 -5.81 -3.46
C GLY A 28 9.28 -6.95 -3.98
N PHE A 29 8.75 -7.86 -4.82
CA PHE A 29 9.55 -8.96 -5.40
C PHE A 29 10.46 -8.53 -6.56
N TYR A 30 10.23 -7.35 -7.13
CA TYR A 30 11.00 -6.87 -8.28
C TYR A 30 12.35 -6.29 -7.84
N LYS A 31 13.46 -6.91 -8.24
CA LYS A 31 14.79 -6.35 -7.98
C LYS A 31 14.98 -5.05 -8.74
N THR A 32 15.09 -3.94 -8.03
CA THR A 32 15.35 -2.63 -8.62
C THR A 32 16.84 -2.46 -8.92
N ALA A 33 17.16 -1.51 -9.79
CA ALA A 33 18.53 -1.02 -9.91
C ALA A 33 19.06 -0.55 -8.54
N ASP A 34 20.34 -0.81 -8.27
CA ASP A 34 21.06 -0.39 -7.06
C ASP A 34 20.42 -0.83 -5.72
N ASN A 35 19.59 -1.88 -5.71
CA ASN A 35 18.88 -2.36 -4.52
C ASN A 35 18.05 -1.29 -3.80
N LYS A 36 17.50 -0.32 -4.54
CA LYS A 36 16.56 0.65 -3.99
C LYS A 36 15.35 -0.04 -3.33
N PRO A 37 14.83 0.51 -2.21
CA PRO A 37 13.60 0.01 -1.62
C PRO A 37 12.44 0.00 -2.63
N ASN A 38 11.62 -1.04 -2.58
CA ASN A 38 10.49 -1.23 -3.47
C ASN A 38 9.24 -1.65 -2.67
N GLY A 39 8.12 -1.85 -3.37
CA GLY A 39 6.85 -2.20 -2.75
C GLY A 39 6.19 -1.02 -2.05
N ALA A 40 5.79 -1.18 -0.80
CA ALA A 40 5.16 -0.16 0.03
C ALA A 40 6.19 0.72 0.76
N THR A 41 6.94 1.53 0.02
CA THR A 41 7.71 2.62 0.64
C THR A 41 6.78 3.74 1.11
N PHE A 42 7.18 4.53 2.11
CA PHE A 42 6.35 5.64 2.59
C PHE A 42 6.12 6.67 1.47
N GLU A 43 7.17 7.01 0.72
CA GLU A 43 7.08 7.96 -0.38
C GLU A 43 6.15 7.44 -1.48
N GLY A 44 6.26 6.16 -1.83
CA GLY A 44 5.40 5.53 -2.83
C GLY A 44 3.94 5.47 -2.39
N MET A 45 3.69 5.20 -1.11
CA MET A 45 2.33 5.19 -0.57
C MET A 45 1.73 6.59 -0.47
N GLN A 46 2.50 7.61 -0.12
CA GLN A 46 2.04 9.00 -0.14
C GLN A 46 1.55 9.38 -1.54
N LEU A 47 2.35 9.09 -2.58
CA LEU A 47 1.96 9.35 -3.97
C LEU A 47 0.69 8.60 -4.38
N ILE A 48 0.47 7.38 -3.88
CA ILE A 48 -0.79 6.66 -4.11
C ILE A 48 -1.95 7.39 -3.42
N LEU A 49 -1.80 7.75 -2.15
CA LEU A 49 -2.83 8.38 -1.33
C LEU A 49 -3.29 9.73 -1.89
N ASP A 50 -2.34 10.55 -2.34
CA ASP A 50 -2.61 11.87 -2.93
C ASP A 50 -3.47 11.78 -4.19
N ASN A 51 -3.54 10.59 -4.82
CA ASN A 51 -4.09 10.41 -6.15
C ASN A 51 -5.20 9.36 -6.25
N CYS A 52 -5.37 8.48 -5.26
CA CYS A 52 -6.31 7.36 -5.37
C CYS A 52 -7.74 7.72 -4.96
N ARG A 53 -7.94 8.74 -4.11
CA ARG A 53 -9.25 9.07 -3.55
C ARG A 53 -10.27 9.36 -4.66
N PRO A 54 -11.50 8.81 -4.61
CA PRO A 54 -12.13 8.14 -3.47
C PRO A 54 -11.82 6.64 -3.30
N LEU A 55 -10.98 6.05 -4.15
CA LEU A 55 -10.53 4.66 -3.97
C LEU A 55 -9.71 4.49 -2.69
N GLN A 56 -9.64 3.25 -2.22
CA GLN A 56 -8.87 2.87 -1.04
C GLN A 56 -7.41 2.54 -1.41
N ALA A 57 -6.50 2.66 -0.45
CA ALA A 57 -5.09 2.31 -0.63
C ALA A 57 -4.74 1.03 0.13
N LYS A 58 -3.95 0.15 -0.49
CA LYS A 58 -3.38 -1.05 0.14
C LYS A 58 -1.86 -1.06 0.05
N ALA A 59 -1.19 -0.94 1.20
CA ALA A 59 0.25 -1.14 1.30
C ALA A 59 0.56 -2.64 1.30
N ALA A 60 1.32 -3.11 0.33
CA ALA A 60 1.81 -4.48 0.24
C ALA A 60 3.33 -4.50 0.00
N GLY A 61 4.03 -5.47 0.59
CA GLY A 61 5.48 -5.68 0.37
C GLY A 61 6.35 -4.54 0.87
N GLY A 62 6.78 -4.57 2.13
CA GLY A 62 7.61 -3.51 2.70
C GLY A 62 7.20 -3.09 4.11
N VAL A 63 5.98 -3.43 4.53
CA VAL A 63 5.52 -3.24 5.92
C VAL A 63 5.97 -4.44 6.75
N ARG A 64 6.98 -4.22 7.61
CA ARG A 64 7.68 -5.31 8.33
C ARG A 64 7.71 -5.16 9.84
N SER A 65 7.22 -4.05 10.37
CA SER A 65 7.15 -3.81 11.81
C SER A 65 5.80 -3.20 12.21
N TYR A 66 5.51 -3.28 13.51
CA TYR A 66 4.38 -2.57 14.10
C TYR A 66 4.41 -1.07 13.74
N ASP A 67 5.56 -0.43 13.92
CA ASP A 67 5.72 1.01 13.64
C ASP A 67 5.49 1.35 12.17
N ASP A 68 5.97 0.52 11.24
CA ASP A 68 5.67 0.71 9.81
C ASP A 68 4.16 0.63 9.55
N ALA A 69 3.47 -0.33 10.18
CA ALA A 69 2.04 -0.53 10.01
C ALA A 69 1.24 0.66 10.58
N VAL A 70 1.58 1.12 11.79
CA VAL A 70 0.98 2.30 12.42
C VAL A 70 1.16 3.52 11.53
N LYS A 71 2.39 3.79 11.11
CA LYS A 71 2.68 4.94 10.24
C LYS A 71 1.91 4.89 8.92
N MET A 72 1.80 3.72 8.28
CA MET A 72 1.00 3.56 7.06
C MET A 72 -0.48 3.87 7.31
N ILE A 73 -1.03 3.41 8.44
CA ILE A 73 -2.43 3.70 8.83
C ILE A 73 -2.61 5.20 9.08
N GLU A 74 -1.69 5.85 9.79
CA GLU A 74 -1.70 7.29 10.06
C GLU A 74 -1.65 8.13 8.77
N MET A 75 -0.90 7.68 7.76
CA MET A 75 -0.89 8.32 6.44
C MET A 75 -2.23 8.17 5.69
N GLY A 76 -3.10 7.25 6.12
CA GLY A 76 -4.42 7.01 5.53
C GLY A 76 -4.51 5.77 4.65
N VAL A 77 -3.56 4.84 4.76
CA VAL A 77 -3.63 3.52 4.12
C VAL A 77 -4.72 2.69 4.78
N SER A 78 -5.68 2.22 3.98
CA SER A 78 -6.86 1.50 4.49
C SER A 78 -6.60 0.01 4.75
N ARG A 79 -5.54 -0.58 4.17
CA ARG A 79 -5.23 -2.00 4.35
C ARG A 79 -3.73 -2.29 4.25
N ILE A 80 -3.23 -3.08 5.21
CA ILE A 80 -1.88 -3.65 5.18
C ILE A 80 -1.93 -5.07 4.61
N GLY A 81 -1.08 -5.35 3.63
CA GLY A 81 -0.86 -6.67 3.04
C GLY A 81 0.51 -7.21 3.40
N THR A 82 0.55 -8.15 4.34
CA THR A 82 1.78 -8.77 4.85
C THR A 82 1.56 -10.24 5.18
N SER A 83 2.57 -11.08 5.01
CA SER A 83 2.58 -12.47 5.47
C SER A 83 2.95 -12.60 6.94
N SER A 84 3.45 -11.51 7.55
CA SER A 84 3.93 -11.45 8.94
C SER A 84 2.93 -10.80 9.88
N ALA A 85 1.62 -10.88 9.57
CA ALA A 85 0.60 -10.11 10.25
C ALA A 85 0.56 -10.36 11.77
N ALA A 86 0.68 -11.62 12.21
CA ALA A 86 0.68 -11.96 13.63
C ALA A 86 1.86 -11.31 14.37
N VAL A 87 3.08 -11.49 13.86
CA VAL A 87 4.29 -10.91 14.47
C VAL A 87 4.21 -9.39 14.55
N ILE A 88 3.74 -8.74 13.49
CA ILE A 88 3.58 -7.28 13.46
C ILE A 88 2.52 -6.83 14.45
N ALA A 89 1.38 -7.53 14.52
CA ALA A 89 0.29 -7.20 15.44
C ALA A 89 0.70 -7.34 16.92
N ASP A 90 1.60 -8.27 17.23
CA ASP A 90 2.17 -8.49 18.56
C ASP A 90 3.32 -7.50 18.91
N GLY A 91 3.49 -6.43 18.12
CA GLY A 91 4.53 -5.41 18.35
C GLY A 91 5.91 -5.76 17.78
N GLY A 92 6.02 -6.85 17.02
CA GLY A 92 7.28 -7.36 16.50
C GLY A 92 7.74 -6.71 15.19
N LYS A 93 8.91 -7.18 14.73
CA LYS A 93 9.53 -6.81 13.45
C LYS A 93 10.06 -8.04 12.74
N THR A 94 9.86 -8.13 11.42
CA THR A 94 10.36 -9.21 10.58
C THR A 94 11.47 -8.75 9.64
N LYS A 95 12.39 -9.65 9.28
CA LYS A 95 13.43 -9.39 8.30
C LYS A 95 12.90 -9.54 6.87
N ASP A 96 13.62 -8.94 5.93
CA ASP A 96 13.41 -9.24 4.52
C ASP A 96 14.01 -10.61 4.21
N ASN A 97 13.22 -11.48 3.60
CA ASN A 97 13.66 -12.83 3.23
C ASN A 97 13.75 -12.99 1.70
N TYR A 98 13.62 -11.91 0.93
CA TYR A 98 13.62 -11.88 -0.54
C TYR A 98 14.83 -11.14 -1.12
#